data_AF-A0A842NHC6-F1
#
_entry.id   AF-A0A842NHC6-F1
#
_cell.length_a   1.000
_cell.length_b   1.000
_cell.length_c   1.000
_cell.angle_alpha   90.00
_cell.angle_beta   90.00
_cell.angle_gamma   90.00
#
_symmetry.space_group_name_H-M   'P 1'
#
loop_
_entity.id
_entity.type
_entity.pdbx_description
1 polymer ?
#
loop_
_entity_poly.entity_id
_entity_poly.type
_entity_poly.pdbx_seq_one_letter_code
_entity_poly.pdbx_strand_id
1 'polypeptide(L)'
;PDQQAQLKKVETLGLVPSHVFVVSDDLSSETKQHLVDSMVKLNHQDNNQILKDVYGADALLPTTAEMHIGNFGQYLDLLPGIEQATFDKKNYDAPK
;
A
#
# COMPACT_ATOMS: atom_id res chain seq x y z
N PRO A 1 24.94 -0.56 22.33
CA PRO A 1 25.03 0.80 21.71
C PRO A 1 26.02 0.84 20.53
N ASP A 2 27.24 0.34 20.69
CA ASP A 2 28.33 0.50 19.68
C ASP A 2 28.23 -0.38 18.42
N GLN A 3 27.41 -1.43 18.44
CA GLN A 3 27.19 -2.30 17.27
C GLN A 3 26.15 -1.75 16.28
N GLN A 4 25.21 -0.92 16.74
CA GLN A 4 24.20 -0.30 15.86
C GLN A 4 24.83 0.72 14.90
N ALA A 5 25.90 1.40 15.33
CA ALA A 5 26.64 2.36 14.49
C ALA A 5 27.38 1.70 13.31
N GLN A 6 27.53 0.37 13.34
CA GLN A 6 28.20 -0.42 12.29
C GLN A 6 27.21 -1.05 11.30
N LEU A 7 25.90 -0.90 11.53
CA LEU A 7 24.87 -1.39 10.62
C LEU A 7 24.84 -0.49 9.37
N LYS A 8 25.27 -1.04 8.24
CA LYS A 8 25.13 -0.40 6.94
C LYS A 8 23.87 -0.93 6.27
N LYS A 9 22.98 -0.03 5.84
CA LYS A 9 21.81 -0.40 5.05
C LYS A 9 22.32 -0.90 3.69
N VAL A 10 22.30 -2.21 3.50
CA VAL A 10 22.81 -2.85 2.27
C VAL A 10 21.83 -2.64 1.12
N GLU A 11 20.53 -2.73 1.41
CA GLU A 11 19.48 -2.58 0.42
C GLU A 11 18.21 -2.05 1.09
N THR A 12 17.51 -1.14 0.41
CA THR A 12 16.18 -0.68 0.83
C THR A 12 15.19 -1.33 -0.12
N LEU A 13 14.46 -2.34 0.36
CA LEU A 13 13.26 -2.81 -0.31
C LEU A 13 12.30 -1.61 -0.40
N GLY A 14 11.62 -1.47 -1.54
CA GLY A 14 10.81 -0.29 -1.88
C GLY A 14 9.85 0.16 -0.77
N LEU A 15 9.28 1.36 -0.92
CA LEU A 15 8.35 1.89 0.07
C LEU A 15 7.22 0.90 0.34
N VAL A 16 6.89 0.69 1.63
CA VAL A 16 5.71 -0.07 2.00
C VAL A 16 4.50 0.65 1.39
N PRO A 17 3.60 -0.07 0.68
CA PRO A 17 2.50 0.57 -0.01
C PRO A 17 1.64 1.38 0.97
N SER A 18 1.35 2.63 0.62
CA SER A 18 0.39 3.46 1.34
C SER A 18 -1.03 2.89 1.23
N HIS A 19 -1.94 3.37 2.09
CA HIS A 19 -3.36 3.00 2.03
C HIS A 19 -3.94 3.26 0.62
N VAL A 20 -4.78 2.33 0.15
CA VAL A 20 -5.43 2.40 -1.17
C VAL A 20 -6.93 2.53 -1.05
N PHE A 21 -7.51 3.19 -2.05
CA PHE A 21 -8.92 3.09 -2.36
C PHE A 21 -9.09 2.06 -3.47
N VAL A 22 -9.95 1.08 -3.23
CA VAL A 22 -10.29 0.06 -4.21
C VAL A 22 -11.76 0.23 -4.58
N VAL A 23 -12.04 0.13 -5.87
CA VAL A 23 -13.40 0.22 -6.42
C VAL A 23 -13.84 -1.14 -6.90
N SER A 24 -15.15 -1.41 -6.85
CA SER A 24 -15.70 -2.65 -7.40
C SER A 24 -15.43 -2.75 -8.90
N ASP A 25 -15.19 -3.96 -9.38
CA ASP A 25 -15.03 -4.21 -10.81
C ASP A 25 -16.35 -4.05 -11.58
N ASP A 26 -17.49 -4.18 -10.90
CA ASP A 26 -18.83 -4.04 -11.48
C ASP A 26 -19.17 -2.60 -11.91
N LEU A 27 -18.38 -1.60 -11.48
CA LEU A 27 -18.58 -0.22 -11.91
C LEU A 27 -18.23 -0.05 -13.38
N SER A 28 -19.02 0.75 -14.10
CA SER A 28 -18.69 1.11 -15.48
C SER A 28 -17.34 1.85 -15.54
N SER A 29 -16.61 1.68 -16.64
CA SER A 29 -15.32 2.34 -16.84
C SER A 29 -15.41 3.87 -16.71
N GLU A 30 -16.51 4.45 -17.18
CA GLU A 30 -16.80 5.89 -17.03
C GLU A 30 -16.94 6.28 -15.56
N THR A 31 -17.70 5.51 -14.77
CA THR A 31 -17.85 5.77 -13.32
C THR A 31 -16.52 5.62 -12.58
N LYS A 32 -15.73 4.58 -12.91
CA LYS A 32 -14.39 4.38 -12.36
C LYS A 32 -13.50 5.60 -12.65
N GLN A 33 -13.47 6.08 -13.89
CA GLN A 33 -12.68 7.24 -14.28
C GLN A 33 -13.14 8.51 -13.56
N HIS A 34 -14.45 8.78 -13.52
CA HIS A 34 -14.98 9.95 -12.82
C HIS A 34 -14.68 9.93 -11.31
N LEU A 35 -14.70 8.76 -10.68
CA LEU A 35 -14.31 8.65 -9.28
C LEU A 35 -12.82 8.97 -9.10
N VAL A 36 -11.94 8.39 -9.92
CA VAL A 36 -10.49 8.68 -9.87
C VAL A 36 -10.25 10.18 -10.06
N ASP A 37 -10.84 10.79 -11.09
CA ASP A 37 -10.69 12.22 -11.37
C ASP A 37 -11.17 13.09 -10.21
N SER A 38 -12.29 12.72 -9.59
CA SER A 38 -12.85 13.43 -8.44
C SER A 38 -11.97 13.32 -7.21
N MET A 39 -11.42 12.13 -6.95
CA MET A 39 -10.51 11.89 -5.84
C MET A 39 -9.18 12.63 -6.01
N VAL A 40 -8.62 12.67 -7.22
CA VAL A 40 -7.38 13.42 -7.50
C VAL A 40 -7.56 14.93 -7.34
N LYS A 41 -8.75 15.47 -7.65
CA LYS A 41 -9.05 16.90 -7.42
C LYS A 41 -8.98 17.30 -5.94
N LEU A 42 -9.06 16.35 -5.01
CA LEU A 42 -8.85 16.63 -3.58
C LEU A 42 -7.40 17.03 -3.28
N ASN A 43 -6.45 16.78 -4.19
CA ASN A 43 -5.08 17.26 -4.04
C ASN A 43 -4.96 18.78 -4.19
N HIS A 44 -5.95 19.44 -4.82
CA HIS A 44 -5.93 20.89 -4.99
C HIS A 44 -5.97 21.58 -3.62
N GLN A 45 -5.23 22.68 -3.48
CA GLN A 45 -5.07 23.37 -2.19
C GLN A 45 -6.41 23.74 -1.55
N ASP A 46 -7.40 24.13 -2.35
CA ASP A 46 -8.74 24.49 -1.88
C ASP A 46 -9.52 23.31 -1.26
N ASN A 47 -9.16 22.06 -1.60
CA ASN A 47 -9.85 20.83 -1.18
C ASN A 47 -9.02 19.95 -0.25
N ASN A 48 -7.70 20.17 -0.20
CA ASN A 48 -6.73 19.28 0.44
C ASN A 48 -6.99 19.03 1.92
N GLN A 49 -7.65 19.96 2.60
CA GLN A 49 -8.00 19.81 4.01
C GLN A 49 -8.85 18.54 4.25
N ILE A 50 -9.70 18.13 3.29
CA ILE A 50 -10.47 16.89 3.38
C ILE A 50 -9.55 15.66 3.49
N LEU A 51 -8.45 15.64 2.73
CA LEU A 51 -7.50 14.51 2.77
C LEU A 51 -6.79 14.43 4.13
N LYS A 52 -6.46 15.57 4.70
CA LYS A 52 -5.82 15.64 6.03
C LYS A 52 -6.78 15.24 7.13
N ASP A 53 -8.01 15.75 7.10
CA ASP A 53 -8.99 15.54 8.16
C ASP A 53 -9.54 14.11 8.16
N VAL A 54 -9.77 13.53 6.99
CA VAL A 54 -10.40 12.20 6.87
C VAL A 54 -9.36 11.08 6.79
N TYR A 55 -8.27 11.31 6.08
CA TYR A 55 -7.30 10.26 5.75
C TYR A 55 -5.91 10.49 6.31
N GLY A 56 -5.64 11.63 6.96
CA GLY A 56 -4.31 11.99 7.44
C GLY A 56 -3.27 12.04 6.31
N ALA A 57 -3.71 12.34 5.08
CA ALA A 57 -2.89 12.25 3.88
C ALA A 57 -2.72 13.61 3.21
N ASP A 58 -1.55 13.84 2.61
CA ASP A 58 -1.24 15.08 1.89
C ASP A 58 -1.68 15.03 0.41
N ALA A 59 -1.79 13.85 -0.19
CA ALA A 59 -2.19 13.68 -1.58
C ALA A 59 -2.67 12.25 -1.89
N LEU A 60 -3.42 12.14 -2.99
CA LEU A 60 -3.84 10.90 -3.63
C LEU A 60 -3.19 10.79 -5.01
N LEU A 61 -2.67 9.61 -5.35
CA LEU A 61 -2.09 9.34 -6.65
C LEU A 61 -2.87 8.22 -7.34
N PRO A 62 -3.29 8.39 -8.61
CA PRO A 62 -3.81 7.29 -9.40
C PRO A 62 -2.77 6.18 -9.51
N THR A 63 -3.20 4.95 -9.28
CA THR A 63 -2.34 3.77 -9.37
C THR A 63 -3.15 2.57 -9.84
N THR A 64 -2.46 1.53 -10.27
CA THR A 64 -3.05 0.21 -10.56
C THR A 64 -2.54 -0.80 -9.53
N ALA A 65 -3.21 -1.96 -9.41
CA ALA A 65 -2.73 -3.02 -8.53
C ALA A 65 -1.30 -3.45 -8.88
N GLU A 66 -0.99 -3.52 -10.18
CA GLU A 66 0.35 -3.85 -10.68
C GLU A 66 1.38 -2.77 -10.30
N MET A 67 1.05 -1.49 -10.48
CA MET A 67 1.97 -0.39 -10.15
C MET A 67 2.18 -0.24 -8.63
N HIS A 68 1.15 -0.50 -7.82
CA HIS A 68 1.21 -0.32 -6.37
C HIS A 68 1.86 -1.48 -5.63
N ILE A 69 1.44 -2.71 -5.93
CA ILE A 69 1.85 -3.92 -5.18
C ILE A 69 2.43 -5.02 -6.06
N GLY A 70 2.53 -4.85 -7.38
CA GLY A 70 3.01 -5.90 -8.28
C GLY A 70 4.41 -6.42 -7.91
N ASN A 71 5.32 -5.51 -7.56
CA ASN A 71 6.69 -5.87 -7.17
C ASN A 71 6.80 -6.35 -5.71
N PHE A 72 5.74 -6.21 -4.90
CA PHE A 72 5.76 -6.63 -3.51
C PHE A 72 5.89 -8.14 -3.35
N GLY A 73 5.28 -8.93 -4.25
CA GLY A 73 5.43 -10.39 -4.26
C GLY A 73 6.89 -10.83 -4.42
N GLN A 74 7.63 -10.17 -5.32
CA GLN A 74 9.05 -10.45 -5.54
C GLN A 74 9.91 -10.13 -4.30
N TYR A 75 9.54 -9.09 -3.54
CA TYR A 75 10.24 -8.78 -2.29
C TYR A 75 9.97 -9.80 -1.19
N LEU A 76 8.80 -10.43 -1.15
CA LEU A 76 8.52 -11.51 -0.20
C LEU A 76 9.38 -12.75 -0.47
N ASP A 77 9.60 -13.08 -1.75
CA ASP A 77 10.48 -14.19 -2.15
C ASP A 77 11.94 -13.97 -1.75
N LEU A 78 12.35 -12.70 -1.63
CA LEU A 78 13.70 -12.30 -1.20
C LEU A 78 13.87 -12.26 0.32
N LEU A 79 12.81 -12.51 1.11
CA LEU A 79 12.85 -12.50 2.56
C LEU A 79 12.97 -13.94 3.10
N PRO A 80 14.17 -14.41 3.47
CA PRO A 80 14.38 -15.78 3.90
C PRO A 80 13.54 -16.07 5.15
N GLY A 81 12.69 -17.10 5.08
CA GLY A 81 11.86 -17.53 6.20
C GLY A 81 10.49 -16.85 6.33
N ILE A 82 10.10 -15.93 5.43
CA ILE A 82 8.72 -15.41 5.40
C ILE A 82 7.71 -16.51 5.09
N GLU A 83 8.10 -17.49 4.26
CA GLU A 83 7.30 -18.66 3.95
C GLU A 83 6.85 -19.35 5.25
N GLN A 84 7.82 -19.73 6.10
CA GLN A 84 7.58 -20.37 7.39
C GLN A 84 6.66 -19.54 8.29
N ALA A 85 6.94 -18.24 8.46
CA ALA A 85 6.17 -17.35 9.33
C ALA A 85 4.74 -17.07 8.81
N THR A 86 4.52 -17.15 7.49
CA THR A 86 3.21 -16.94 6.87
C THR A 86 2.36 -18.22 6.93
N PHE A 87 2.98 -19.39 6.75
CA PHE A 87 2.31 -20.69 6.88
C PHE A 87 1.98 -21.04 8.34
N ASP A 88 2.86 -20.74 9.30
CA ASP A 88 2.60 -20.98 10.73
C ASP A 88 1.44 -20.12 11.27
N LYS A 89 1.23 -18.94 10.69
CA LYS A 89 0.09 -18.06 11.04
C LYS A 89 -1.25 -18.54 10.48
N LYS A 90 -1.32 -19.49 9.54
CA LYS A 90 -2.61 -19.99 9.02
C LYS A 90 -3.37 -20.91 9.98
N ASN A 91 -2.88 -21.15 11.19
CA ASN A 91 -3.65 -21.79 12.28
C ASN A 91 -4.72 -20.89 12.93
N TYR A 92 -5.38 -20.00 12.17
CA TYR A 92 -6.56 -19.27 12.66
C TYR A 92 -7.87 -20.08 12.54
N ASP A 93 -7.88 -21.19 11.79
CA ASP A 93 -9.05 -22.05 11.59
C ASP A 93 -9.09 -23.28 12.53
N ALA A 94 -8.19 -23.38 13.52
CA ALA A 94 -8.35 -24.38 14.56
C ALA A 94 -9.51 -23.98 15.49
N PRO A 95 -10.57 -24.79 15.62
CA PRO A 95 -11.70 -24.44 16.48
C PRO A 95 -11.23 -24.29 17.94
N LYS A 96 -11.66 -23.21 18.60
CA LYS A 96 -11.53 -23.03 20.05
C LYS A 96 -12.36 -24.03 20.82
#